data_AF-A0A6L7U8J2-F1
#
_entry.id   AF-A0A6L7U8J2-F1
#
_cell.length_a   1.000
_cell.length_b   1.000
_cell.length_c   1.000
_cell.angle_alpha   90.00
_cell.angle_beta   90.00
_cell.angle_gamma   90.00
#
_symmetry.space_group_name_H-M   'P 1'
#
loop_
_entity.id
_entity.type
_entity.pdbx_description
1 polymer ?
#
loop_
_entity_poly.entity_id
_entity_poly.type
_entity_poly.pdbx_seq_one_letter_code
_entity_poly.pdbx_strand_id
1 'polypeptide(L)'
;MSWIGMPVSGKSGWYWALSAGHHRILLQADAFGGALSAYTHRRMEDRVSKARFRIDVLEAYRETCTFSGLSQPQLVDAVSIVPGANGGNVDVTEGLCMSRLHHAAFNVNLLGVDPDGRIHVSEQLDAREAGDSFSRQLTSLAGRRISMPRTPELHPNRDLLAVRFEQFQAG
;
A
#
# COMPACT_ATOMS: atom_id res chain seq x y z
N MET A 1 11.04 -60.76 69.13
CA MET A 1 9.86 -59.86 69.27
C MET A 1 10.42 -58.45 69.25
N SER A 2 10.04 -57.48 68.42
CA SER A 2 9.02 -57.30 67.41
C SER A 2 9.44 -56.00 66.68
N TRP A 3 9.36 -56.01 65.33
CA TRP A 3 9.00 -54.97 64.34
C TRP A 3 9.24 -53.47 64.69
N ILE A 4 9.58 -52.58 63.74
CA ILE A 4 8.69 -52.11 62.67
C ILE A 4 9.51 -51.32 61.64
N GLY A 5 9.35 -51.66 60.37
CA GLY A 5 9.56 -50.73 59.26
C GLY A 5 8.27 -49.99 58.94
N MET A 6 8.38 -48.75 58.48
CA MET A 6 7.29 -48.06 57.78
C MET A 6 7.77 -47.68 56.36
N PRO A 7 6.91 -47.82 55.33
CA PRO A 7 7.23 -47.46 53.97
C PRO A 7 7.02 -45.96 53.78
N VAL A 8 7.99 -45.27 53.17
CA VAL A 8 7.70 -44.00 52.50
C VAL A 8 7.62 -44.29 51.02
N SER A 9 6.40 -44.23 50.51
CA SER A 9 6.10 -44.39 49.09
C SER A 9 6.76 -43.27 48.29
N GLY A 10 7.39 -43.68 47.19
CA GLY A 10 7.51 -42.92 45.95
C GLY A 10 7.90 -41.45 46.06
N LYS A 11 9.21 -41.19 46.00
CA LYS A 11 9.83 -40.18 45.12
C LYS A 11 11.34 -40.32 45.23
N SER A 12 11.95 -40.99 44.25
CA SER A 12 13.39 -40.91 44.01
C SER A 12 13.73 -39.49 43.54
N GLY A 13 13.98 -38.60 44.50
CA GLY A 13 14.57 -37.30 44.28
C GLY A 13 16.06 -37.35 44.63
N TRP A 14 16.92 -37.41 43.61
CA TRP A 14 18.29 -36.92 43.75
C TRP A 14 18.25 -35.43 43.41
N TYR A 15 18.31 -34.58 44.44
CA TYR A 15 18.46 -33.13 44.25
C TYR A 15 19.93 -32.83 43.90
N TRP A 16 20.19 -32.64 42.61
CA TRP A 16 21.34 -31.85 42.18
C TRP A 16 20.88 -30.40 42.10
N ALA A 17 21.38 -29.58 43.01
CA ALA A 17 21.26 -28.14 42.92
C ALA A 17 22.08 -27.67 41.70
N LEU A 18 21.41 -27.41 40.58
CA LEU A 18 21.95 -26.56 39.51
C LEU A 18 21.60 -25.12 39.86
N SER A 19 22.57 -24.42 40.43
CA SER A 19 22.58 -22.96 40.43
C SER A 19 22.80 -22.44 39.00
N ALA A 20 22.11 -21.34 38.71
CA ALA A 20 22.29 -20.41 37.60
C ALA A 20 21.74 -20.81 36.21
N GLY A 21 20.72 -20.06 35.74
CA GLY A 21 20.54 -19.85 34.29
C GLY A 21 19.14 -19.56 33.74
N HIS A 22 18.04 -19.75 34.48
CA HIS A 22 16.68 -19.77 33.87
C HIS A 22 15.92 -18.43 33.84
N HIS A 23 16.55 -17.30 34.18
CA HIS A 23 15.85 -16.00 34.17
C HIS A 23 16.01 -15.20 32.86
N ARG A 24 16.81 -15.67 31.90
CA ARG A 24 17.09 -14.93 30.66
C ARG A 24 16.18 -15.28 29.47
N ILE A 25 15.48 -16.41 29.51
CA ILE A 25 14.64 -16.87 28.38
C ILE A 25 13.23 -16.23 28.41
N LEU A 26 12.69 -15.90 29.59
CA LEU A 26 11.33 -15.35 29.71
C LEU A 26 11.22 -13.87 29.27
N LEU A 27 12.23 -13.05 29.54
CA LEU A 27 12.25 -11.63 29.10
C LEU A 27 12.24 -11.49 27.57
N GLN A 28 12.80 -12.46 26.84
CA GLN A 28 12.81 -12.47 25.38
C GLN A 28 11.45 -12.89 24.79
N ALA A 29 10.68 -13.73 25.49
CA ALA A 29 9.35 -14.13 25.05
C ALA A 29 8.32 -13.00 25.20
N ASP A 30 8.37 -12.21 26.29
CA ASP A 30 7.49 -11.05 26.49
C ASP A 30 7.82 -9.91 25.52
N ALA A 31 9.10 -9.66 25.27
CA ALA A 31 9.54 -8.70 24.27
C ALA A 31 9.15 -9.13 22.83
N PHE A 32 9.24 -10.43 22.53
CA PHE A 32 8.81 -10.99 21.24
C PHE A 32 7.28 -10.94 21.09
N GLY A 33 6.53 -11.25 22.15
CA GLY A 33 5.07 -11.12 22.18
C GLY A 33 4.59 -9.68 22.03
N GLY A 34 5.24 -8.73 22.70
CA GLY A 34 4.98 -7.30 22.55
C GLY A 34 5.29 -6.76 21.15
N ALA A 35 6.44 -7.15 20.58
CA ALA A 35 6.81 -6.78 19.22
C ALA A 35 5.87 -7.39 18.17
N LEU A 36 5.43 -8.65 18.36
CA LEU A 36 4.47 -9.30 17.48
C LEU A 36 3.09 -8.65 17.56
N SER A 37 2.61 -8.31 18.76
CA SER A 37 1.35 -7.58 18.98
C SER A 37 1.35 -6.19 18.32
N ALA A 38 2.45 -5.44 18.48
CA ALA A 38 2.60 -4.13 17.83
C ALA A 38 2.65 -4.26 16.30
N TYR A 39 3.32 -5.29 15.78
CA TYR A 39 3.37 -5.58 14.34
C TYR A 39 2.00 -5.98 13.78
N THR A 40 1.26 -6.86 14.46
CA THR A 40 -0.08 -7.27 14.02
C THR A 40 -1.06 -6.10 14.07
N HIS A 41 -1.01 -5.28 15.13
CA HIS A 41 -1.80 -4.06 15.25
C HIS A 41 -1.55 -3.11 14.07
N ARG A 42 -0.28 -2.75 13.83
CA ARG A 42 0.10 -1.87 12.71
C ARG A 42 -0.37 -2.43 11.36
N ARG A 43 -0.21 -3.73 11.13
CA ARG A 43 -0.65 -4.38 9.89
C ARG A 43 -2.17 -4.35 9.71
N MET A 44 -2.94 -4.36 10.80
CA MET A 44 -4.40 -4.17 10.74
C MET A 44 -4.77 -2.72 10.45
N GLU A 45 -4.14 -1.76 11.13
CA GLU A 45 -4.34 -0.32 10.88
C GLU A 45 -4.03 0.03 9.41
N ASP A 46 -2.93 -0.48 8.87
CA ASP A 46 -2.56 -0.28 7.46
C ASP A 46 -3.62 -0.80 6.49
N ARG A 47 -4.27 -1.94 6.81
CA ARG A 47 -5.33 -2.51 5.97
C ARG A 47 -6.58 -1.64 6.00
N VAL A 48 -6.96 -1.14 7.17
CA VAL A 48 -8.12 -0.25 7.33
C VAL A 48 -7.88 1.07 6.62
N SER A 49 -6.70 1.70 6.82
CA SER A 49 -6.32 2.95 6.16
C SER A 49 -6.34 2.80 4.63
N LYS A 50 -5.73 1.74 4.09
CA LYS A 50 -5.73 1.49 2.63
C LYS A 50 -7.14 1.24 2.07
N ALA A 51 -7.98 0.51 2.81
CA ALA A 51 -9.37 0.30 2.40
C ALA A 51 -10.16 1.62 2.40
N ARG A 52 -9.94 2.45 3.42
CA ARG A 52 -10.57 3.78 3.56
C ARG A 52 -10.16 4.72 2.42
N PHE A 53 -8.85 4.88 2.20
CA PHE A 53 -8.29 5.64 1.08
C PHE A 53 -8.91 5.21 -0.26
N ARG A 54 -8.98 3.89 -0.50
CA ARG A 54 -9.61 3.36 -1.71
C ARG A 54 -11.06 3.82 -1.87
N ILE A 55 -11.86 3.69 -0.82
CA ILE A 55 -13.28 4.06 -0.84
C ILE A 55 -13.42 5.56 -1.11
N ASP A 56 -12.71 6.38 -0.34
CA ASP A 56 -12.84 7.84 -0.40
C ASP A 56 -12.40 8.39 -1.76
N VAL A 57 -11.31 7.87 -2.36
CA VAL A 57 -10.88 8.25 -3.72
C VAL A 57 -11.89 7.81 -4.79
N LEU A 58 -12.39 6.58 -4.73
CA LEU A 58 -13.38 6.10 -5.70
C LEU A 58 -14.66 6.92 -5.63
N GLU A 59 -15.12 7.29 -4.44
CA GLU A 59 -16.29 8.14 -4.24
C GLU A 59 -16.07 9.55 -4.80
N ALA A 60 -14.93 10.19 -4.48
CA ALA A 60 -14.59 11.53 -4.96
C ALA A 60 -14.58 11.64 -6.49
N TYR A 61 -14.09 10.59 -7.15
CA TYR A 61 -14.04 10.46 -8.62
C TYR A 61 -15.28 9.80 -9.23
N ARG A 62 -16.28 9.41 -8.43
CA ARG A 62 -17.50 8.72 -8.90
C ARG A 62 -17.19 7.48 -9.73
N GLU A 63 -16.24 6.68 -9.25
CA GLU A 63 -15.81 5.42 -9.89
C GLU A 63 -15.40 5.61 -11.36
N THR A 64 -14.90 6.80 -11.71
CA THR A 64 -14.59 7.19 -13.08
C THR A 64 -13.09 7.43 -13.25
N CYS A 65 -12.49 6.76 -14.23
CA CYS A 65 -11.08 6.92 -14.54
C CYS A 65 -10.76 8.37 -14.94
N THR A 66 -9.76 8.96 -14.27
CA THR A 66 -9.31 10.33 -14.44
C THR A 66 -8.77 10.64 -15.84
N PHE A 67 -8.24 9.63 -16.53
CA PHE A 67 -7.68 9.78 -17.89
C PHE A 67 -8.72 9.65 -19.00
N SER A 68 -9.55 8.60 -18.95
CA SER A 68 -10.44 8.25 -20.07
C SER A 68 -11.92 8.50 -19.83
N GLY A 69 -12.35 8.71 -18.58
CA GLY A 69 -13.76 8.75 -18.23
C GLY A 69 -14.43 7.37 -18.16
N LEU A 70 -13.68 6.26 -18.22
CA LEU A 70 -14.24 4.91 -18.02
C LEU A 70 -14.87 4.82 -16.61
N SER A 71 -16.19 4.61 -16.56
CA SER A 71 -16.98 4.58 -15.32
C SER A 71 -17.49 3.16 -15.00
N GLN A 72 -16.63 2.15 -15.20
CA GLN A 72 -16.95 0.77 -14.83
C GLN A 72 -16.28 0.43 -13.49
N PRO A 73 -17.04 0.31 -12.39
CA PRO A 73 -16.47 0.23 -11.03
C PRO A 73 -15.52 -0.96 -10.85
N GLN A 74 -15.81 -2.08 -11.50
CA GLN A 74 -14.99 -3.28 -11.46
C GLN A 74 -13.67 -3.12 -12.20
N LEU A 75 -13.48 -2.09 -13.02
CA LEU A 75 -12.29 -1.86 -13.85
C LEU A 75 -11.42 -0.69 -13.37
N VAL A 76 -11.87 0.04 -12.34
CA VAL A 76 -11.15 1.18 -11.77
C VAL A 76 -10.61 0.90 -10.37
N ASP A 77 -9.56 1.63 -10.02
CA ASP A 77 -8.85 1.52 -8.77
C ASP A 77 -8.43 2.91 -8.26
N ALA A 78 -8.18 3.00 -6.95
CA ALA A 78 -7.57 4.16 -6.32
C ALA A 78 -6.06 3.99 -6.35
N VAL A 79 -5.37 4.96 -6.93
CA VAL A 79 -3.92 4.93 -7.14
C VAL A 79 -3.31 6.11 -6.42
N SER A 80 -2.33 5.87 -5.55
CA SER A 80 -1.53 6.95 -4.96
C SER A 80 -0.71 7.66 -6.05
N ILE A 81 -0.69 8.99 -6.03
CA ILE A 81 0.11 9.79 -6.96
C ILE A 81 1.60 9.40 -6.86
N VAL A 82 2.15 9.41 -5.64
CA VAL A 82 3.53 8.97 -5.37
C VAL A 82 3.51 7.56 -4.74
N PRO A 83 4.17 6.56 -5.35
CA PRO A 83 4.26 5.23 -4.78
C PRO A 83 5.05 5.22 -3.46
N GLY A 84 4.63 4.41 -2.50
CA GLY A 84 5.43 4.16 -1.29
C GLY A 84 5.18 5.09 -0.12
N ALA A 85 4.02 5.76 -0.06
CA ALA A 85 3.48 6.31 1.19
C ALA A 85 3.27 5.14 2.19
N ASN A 86 4.32 4.82 2.94
CA ASN A 86 4.36 3.70 3.87
C ASN A 86 3.89 4.17 5.25
N GLY A 87 2.62 3.90 5.55
CA GLY A 87 2.03 4.12 6.87
C GLY A 87 1.43 5.51 7.03
N GLY A 88 0.27 5.57 7.69
CA GLY A 88 -0.52 6.79 7.88
C GLY A 88 -1.85 6.78 7.11
N ASN A 89 -2.69 7.78 7.37
CA ASN A 89 -3.90 8.03 6.59
C ASN A 89 -3.49 8.76 5.31
N VAL A 90 -3.61 8.09 4.16
CA VAL A 90 -3.44 8.72 2.84
C VAL A 90 -4.73 9.47 2.53
N ASP A 91 -4.63 10.76 2.21
CA ASP A 91 -5.78 11.59 1.88
C ASP A 91 -6.20 11.41 0.39
N VAL A 92 -7.46 11.74 0.08
CA VAL A 92 -8.01 11.74 -1.29
C VAL A 92 -7.16 12.60 -2.22
N THR A 93 -6.62 13.71 -1.72
CA THR A 93 -5.75 14.62 -2.49
C THR A 93 -4.43 13.95 -2.91
N GLU A 94 -4.04 12.85 -2.29
CA GLU A 94 -2.87 12.06 -2.69
C GLU A 94 -3.20 10.95 -3.68
N GLY A 95 -4.47 10.83 -4.08
CA GLY A 95 -5.00 9.75 -4.89
C GLY A 95 -5.59 10.20 -6.22
N LEU A 96 -5.60 9.28 -7.17
CA LEU A 96 -6.27 9.38 -8.47
C LEU A 96 -7.10 8.11 -8.71
N CYS A 97 -8.27 8.25 -9.33
CA CYS A 97 -9.02 7.09 -9.82
C CYS A 97 -8.55 6.71 -11.23
N MET A 98 -8.07 5.49 -11.44
CA MET A 98 -7.55 5.04 -12.73
C MET A 98 -8.16 3.69 -13.14
N SER A 99 -8.33 3.45 -14.44
CA SER A 99 -8.55 2.09 -14.91
C SER A 99 -7.31 1.23 -14.68
N ARG A 100 -7.46 -0.09 -14.59
CA ARG A 100 -6.30 -0.99 -14.40
C ARG A 100 -5.21 -0.82 -15.45
N LEU A 101 -5.60 -0.59 -16.71
CA LEU A 101 -4.64 -0.39 -17.81
C LEU A 101 -3.92 0.96 -17.70
N HIS A 102 -4.62 2.05 -17.36
CA HIS A 102 -3.96 3.34 -17.16
C HIS A 102 -3.08 3.35 -15.91
N HIS A 103 -3.48 2.66 -14.85
CA HIS A 103 -2.64 2.48 -13.67
C HIS A 103 -1.34 1.74 -14.03
N ALA A 104 -1.44 0.65 -14.80
CA ALA A 104 -0.25 -0.05 -15.28
C ALA A 104 0.66 0.86 -16.12
N ALA A 105 0.09 1.58 -17.11
CA ALA A 105 0.84 2.52 -17.95
C ALA A 105 1.48 3.67 -17.14
N PHE A 106 0.77 4.21 -16.15
CA PHE A 106 1.28 5.23 -15.24
C PHE A 106 2.45 4.70 -14.41
N ASN A 107 2.36 3.49 -13.86
CA ASN A 107 3.42 2.90 -13.03
C ASN A 107 4.73 2.66 -13.79
N VAL A 108 4.65 2.34 -15.08
CA VAL A 108 5.83 2.14 -15.95
C VAL A 108 6.23 3.41 -16.70
N ASN A 109 5.75 4.58 -16.28
CA ASN A 109 6.07 5.88 -16.89
C ASN A 109 5.70 6.03 -18.37
N LEU A 110 4.73 5.28 -18.89
CA LEU A 110 4.17 5.53 -20.23
C LEU A 110 3.20 6.72 -20.24
N LEU A 111 2.61 7.02 -19.09
CA LEU A 111 1.80 8.21 -18.84
C LEU A 111 2.37 9.01 -17.67
N GLY A 112 2.39 10.33 -17.81
CA GLY A 112 2.70 11.30 -16.77
C GLY A 112 1.58 12.32 -16.61
N VAL A 113 1.49 12.95 -15.44
CA VAL A 113 0.58 14.07 -15.20
C VAL A 113 1.40 15.20 -14.57
N ASP A 114 1.41 16.36 -15.20
CA ASP A 114 2.14 17.52 -14.68
C ASP A 114 1.37 18.22 -13.54
N PRO A 115 2.00 19.19 -12.83
CA PRO A 115 1.36 19.90 -11.71
C PRO A 115 0.06 20.62 -12.08
N ASP A 116 -0.15 20.93 -13.36
CA ASP A 116 -1.35 21.62 -13.84
C ASP A 116 -2.40 20.63 -14.37
N GLY A 117 -2.20 19.33 -14.12
CA GLY A 117 -3.10 18.23 -14.46
C GLY A 117 -3.08 17.85 -15.94
N ARG A 118 -2.07 18.27 -16.72
CA ARG A 118 -1.98 17.87 -18.13
C ARG A 118 -1.31 16.51 -18.25
N ILE A 119 -1.82 15.72 -19.18
CA ILE A 119 -1.37 14.36 -19.45
C ILE A 119 -0.22 14.42 -20.46
N HIS A 120 0.87 13.75 -20.11
CA HIS A 120 2.04 13.55 -20.95
C HIS A 120 2.16 12.07 -21.29
N VAL A 121 2.62 11.77 -22.50
CA VAL A 121 2.83 10.40 -22.99
C VAL A 121 4.32 10.26 -23.25
N SER A 122 4.91 9.15 -22.79
CA SER A 122 6.33 8.91 -22.96
C SER A 122 6.72 8.80 -24.44
N GLU A 123 7.89 9.33 -24.79
CA GLU A 123 8.48 9.15 -26.12
C GLU A 123 8.88 7.70 -26.40
N GLN A 124 9.00 6.86 -25.35
CA GLN A 124 9.24 5.42 -25.47
C GLN A 124 8.08 4.67 -26.14
N LEU A 125 6.91 5.29 -26.22
CA LEU A 125 5.77 4.79 -27.00
C LEU A 125 6.11 4.99 -28.51
N ASP A 126 6.93 4.08 -29.05
CA ASP A 126 7.48 4.15 -30.41
C ASP A 126 6.35 4.32 -31.45
N ALA A 127 6.61 5.11 -32.49
CA ALA A 127 5.70 5.26 -33.63
C ALA A 127 5.42 3.91 -34.33
N ARG A 128 6.31 2.92 -34.16
CA ARG A 128 6.10 1.53 -34.60
C ARG A 128 5.08 0.76 -33.75
N GLU A 129 5.00 1.04 -32.44
CA GLU A 129 4.01 0.46 -31.50
C GLU A 129 2.67 1.21 -31.51
N ALA A 130 2.63 2.46 -32.01
CA ALA A 130 1.38 3.20 -32.27
C ALA A 130 0.42 2.50 -33.28
N GLY A 131 0.79 1.34 -33.81
CA GLY A 131 -0.06 0.45 -34.60
C GLY A 131 -1.06 -0.36 -33.78
N ASP A 132 -0.84 -0.58 -32.48
CA ASP A 132 -1.82 -1.29 -31.64
C ASP A 132 -2.91 -0.34 -31.09
N SER A 133 -4.05 -0.92 -30.69
CA SER A 133 -5.22 -0.15 -30.26
C SER A 133 -5.03 0.54 -28.92
N PHE A 134 -4.19 0.02 -28.03
CA PHE A 134 -3.94 0.59 -26.72
C PHE A 134 -2.92 1.72 -26.80
N SER A 135 -1.83 1.55 -27.55
CA SER A 135 -0.86 2.61 -27.82
C SER A 135 -1.52 3.85 -28.44
N ARG A 136 -2.42 3.66 -29.42
CA ARG A 136 -3.24 4.78 -29.95
C ARG A 136 -4.12 5.45 -28.89
N GLN A 137 -4.72 4.67 -27.99
CA GLN A 137 -5.51 5.22 -26.90
C GLN A 137 -4.65 6.07 -25.97
N LEU A 138 -3.45 5.61 -25.60
CA LEU A 138 -2.52 6.38 -24.78
C LEU A 138 -2.07 7.66 -25.47
N THR A 139 -1.62 7.59 -26.73
CA THR A 139 -1.19 8.79 -27.48
C THR A 139 -2.34 9.81 -27.64
N SER A 140 -3.60 9.34 -27.75
CA SER A 140 -4.76 10.24 -27.81
C SER A 140 -5.02 11.04 -26.52
N LEU A 141 -4.37 10.67 -25.41
CA LEU A 141 -4.43 11.39 -24.15
C LEU A 141 -3.48 12.60 -24.10
N ALA A 142 -2.47 12.65 -24.96
CA ALA A 142 -1.42 13.66 -24.91
C ALA A 142 -2.00 15.09 -24.92
N GLY A 143 -1.57 15.90 -23.95
CA GLY A 143 -1.96 17.31 -23.82
C GLY A 143 -3.36 17.55 -23.24
N ARG A 144 -4.20 16.52 -23.11
CA ARG A 144 -5.49 16.61 -22.41
C ARG A 144 -5.26 16.84 -20.91
N ARG A 145 -6.28 17.34 -20.23
CA ARG A 145 -6.28 17.42 -18.76
C ARG A 145 -6.96 16.21 -18.16
N ILE A 146 -6.45 15.75 -17.02
CA ILE A 146 -7.15 14.77 -16.20
C ILE A 146 -8.47 15.36 -15.67
N SER A 147 -9.48 14.51 -15.49
CA SER A 147 -10.68 14.94 -14.77
C SER A 147 -10.39 15.00 -13.27
N MET A 148 -10.88 16.04 -12.61
CA MET A 148 -10.74 16.23 -11.17
C MET A 148 -12.06 15.91 -10.44
N PRO A 149 -12.02 15.62 -9.13
CA PRO A 149 -13.21 15.57 -8.30
C PRO A 149 -14.03 16.85 -8.42
N ARG A 150 -15.34 16.78 -8.21
CA ARG A 150 -16.19 17.99 -8.28
C ARG A 150 -15.95 18.97 -7.14
N THR A 151 -15.48 18.45 -6.02
CA THR A 151 -15.18 19.19 -4.79
C THR A 151 -13.72 19.68 -4.87
N PRO A 152 -13.47 21.01 -4.93
CA PRO A 152 -12.12 21.55 -5.09
C PRO A 152 -11.13 21.13 -4.02
N GLU A 153 -11.60 20.94 -2.78
CA GLU A 153 -10.79 20.52 -1.63
C GLU A 153 -10.25 19.09 -1.78
N LEU A 154 -10.86 18.28 -2.66
CA LEU A 154 -10.44 16.92 -2.97
C LEU A 154 -9.57 16.84 -4.22
N HIS A 155 -9.21 17.97 -4.83
CA HIS A 155 -8.33 17.96 -5.99
C HIS A 155 -6.96 17.35 -5.65
N PRO A 156 -6.32 16.67 -6.62
CA PRO A 156 -5.03 16.07 -6.40
C PRO A 156 -4.00 17.14 -6.03
N ASN A 157 -3.15 16.80 -5.07
CA ASN A 157 -2.12 17.67 -4.55
C ASN A 157 -1.10 17.96 -5.67
N ARG A 158 -0.99 19.25 -6.00
CA ARG A 158 -0.13 19.76 -7.06
C ARG A 158 1.35 19.43 -6.85
N ASP A 159 1.83 19.46 -5.62
CA ASP A 159 3.23 19.19 -5.29
C ASP A 159 3.54 17.70 -5.43
N LEU A 160 2.59 16.81 -5.08
CA LEU A 160 2.74 15.37 -5.32
C LEU A 160 2.71 15.04 -6.81
N LEU A 161 1.88 15.73 -7.60
CA LEU A 161 1.91 15.62 -9.06
C LEU A 161 3.28 16.03 -9.61
N ALA A 162 3.86 17.13 -9.10
CA ALA A 162 5.21 17.56 -9.49
C ALA A 162 6.26 16.48 -9.23
N VAL A 163 6.30 15.94 -8.01
CA VAL A 163 7.24 14.86 -7.63
C VAL A 163 7.07 13.64 -8.53
N ARG A 164 5.82 13.21 -8.77
CA ARG A 164 5.57 12.05 -9.63
C ARG A 164 5.92 12.32 -11.09
N PHE A 165 5.74 13.55 -11.56
CA PHE A 165 6.07 13.98 -12.91
C PHE A 165 7.59 14.02 -13.15
N GLU A 166 8.39 14.45 -12.16
CA GLU A 166 9.85 14.36 -12.23
C GLU A 166 10.31 12.90 -12.43
N GLN A 167 9.69 11.95 -11.73
CA GLN A 167 9.97 10.51 -11.91
C GLN A 167 9.60 10.02 -13.32
N PHE A 168 8.56 10.59 -13.92
CA PHE A 168 8.18 10.31 -15.30
C PHE A 168 9.20 10.88 -16.30
N GLN A 169 9.69 12.10 -16.09
CA GLN A 169 10.69 12.72 -16.96
C GLN A 169 12.08 12.07 -16.88
N ALA A 170 12.39 11.40 -15.78
CA ALA A 170 13.66 10.71 -15.56
C ALA A 170 13.73 9.30 -16.18
N GLY A 171 12.59 8.74 -16.61
CA GLY A 171 12.48 7.39 -17.19
C GLY A 171 12.45 7.40 -18.71
#